data_AF-A0A2U1LJQ4-F1
#
_entry.id   AF-A0A2U1LJQ4-F1
#
_cell.length_a   1.000
_cell.length_b   1.000
_cell.length_c   1.000
_cell.angle_alpha   90.00
_cell.angle_beta   90.00
_cell.angle_gamma   90.00
#
_symmetry.space_group_name_H-M   'P 1'
#
loop_
_entity.id
_entity.type
_entity.pdbx_description
1 polymer ?
#
loop_
_entity_poly.entity_id
_entity_poly.type
_entity_poly.pdbx_seq_one_letter_code
_entity_poly.pdbx_strand_id
1 'polypeptide(L)'
;MSTTIDIIHVSKRSSVTSTSHPKRETHSFIAEIGFFRKDKKYNQKLIHSFKVGFALVLVSLLYILDPLFEQVGENAMWAIMTIEVIFEFFAGATLSKGLLRGIGTILGGGLGCLVKVLANNMGKTGNTVFIGTLIFMISAMATYCRFIPTINKRYDYGVMIFILTFNLVAASRLSDPVILELVHKRLSAVGMGFSVCIFISLLIYPSWASDELLYLTSSKFSELACCIEECIEAYFSIDCQRESHSIVYVNSCKSVLHSESSDESSLVNFARWEPRGVNFGFCNPWEKYQQIHNLLRELASMILSLEGCLRSPIQPSTMMREAIKEPCENVGSLLGLVMRELGESIMKKKKCQVMVPELQSLKLQLMLPSTSKTIEDLAIANLLFLLMEIVDKVEVLSKEVESLGEVAGF
;
A
#
# COMPACT_ATOMS: atom_id res chain seq x y z
N MET A 1 21.74 -9.33 73.59
CA MET A 1 21.13 -8.03 73.92
C MET A 1 20.77 -7.36 72.61
N SER A 2 19.56 -6.89 72.32
CA SER A 2 18.27 -6.91 72.99
C SER A 2 17.28 -6.33 71.96
N THR A 3 16.13 -6.98 71.78
CA THR A 3 14.74 -6.41 71.80
C THR A 3 14.50 -5.02 71.17
N THR A 4 13.42 -4.73 70.43
CA THR A 4 12.01 -5.01 70.73
C THR A 4 11.12 -4.71 69.50
N ILE A 5 9.99 -5.41 69.48
CA ILE A 5 8.79 -5.29 68.65
C ILE A 5 8.09 -3.93 68.84
N ASP A 6 7.35 -3.44 67.83
CA ASP A 6 5.99 -2.94 68.06
C ASP A 6 5.08 -3.04 66.83
N ILE A 7 3.88 -3.55 67.11
CA ILE A 7 2.74 -3.83 66.23
C ILE A 7 1.60 -2.91 66.71
N ILE A 8 0.96 -2.11 65.83
CA ILE A 8 -0.41 -1.60 65.99
C ILE A 8 -0.99 -1.43 64.57
N HIS A 9 -1.86 -2.29 64.03
CA HIS A 9 -3.29 -2.56 64.30
C HIS A 9 -4.29 -1.48 63.80
N VAL A 10 -4.93 -1.79 62.67
CA VAL A 10 -6.33 -1.52 62.27
C VAL A 10 -6.81 -0.08 62.04
N SER A 11 -7.24 0.19 60.79
CA SER A 11 -8.63 0.59 60.57
C SER A 11 -9.16 0.15 59.20
N LYS A 12 -10.35 -0.44 59.26
CA LYS A 12 -11.16 -1.03 58.20
C LYS A 12 -12.09 0.05 57.66
N ARG A 13 -12.11 0.29 56.35
CA ARG A 13 -13.24 0.92 55.63
C ARG A 13 -13.17 0.43 54.18
N SER A 14 -13.74 -0.74 53.87
CA SER A 14 -15.11 -0.93 53.37
C SER A 14 -15.48 -0.03 52.18
N SER A 15 -15.78 -0.72 51.06
CA SER A 15 -16.63 -0.32 49.92
C SER A 15 -16.15 0.89 49.11
N VAL A 16 -16.00 0.81 47.79
CA VAL A 16 -17.00 0.37 46.82
C VAL A 16 -16.27 -0.16 45.57
N THR A 17 -16.67 -1.34 45.12
CA THR A 17 -16.37 -1.88 43.79
C THR A 17 -16.93 -0.94 42.73
N SER A 18 -16.08 -0.08 42.15
CA SER A 18 -16.35 0.52 40.86
C SER A 18 -15.95 -0.47 39.77
N THR A 19 -16.96 -0.95 39.07
CA THR A 19 -16.88 -1.74 37.84
C THR A 19 -15.94 -1.07 36.84
N SER A 20 -14.77 -1.68 36.63
CA SER A 20 -13.85 -1.37 35.55
C SER A 20 -14.44 -1.84 34.22
N HIS A 21 -14.82 -0.89 33.36
CA HIS A 21 -15.09 -1.11 31.94
C HIS A 21 -13.80 -0.89 31.09
N PRO A 22 -13.76 -1.38 29.84
CA PRO A 22 -12.57 -1.97 29.21
C PRO A 22 -11.73 -0.94 28.47
N LYS A 23 -10.79 -0.25 29.14
CA LYS A 23 -9.85 0.68 28.48
C LYS A 23 -8.46 0.11 28.21
N ARG A 24 -8.18 -1.11 28.71
CA ARG A 24 -6.85 -1.74 28.57
C ARG A 24 -6.74 -2.64 27.33
N GLU A 25 -7.86 -3.00 26.70
CA GLU A 25 -7.88 -3.93 25.57
C GLU A 25 -7.48 -3.27 24.24
N THR A 26 -7.94 -2.06 23.93
CA THR A 26 -7.69 -1.39 22.64
C THR A 26 -6.22 -1.00 22.42
N HIS A 27 -5.52 -0.49 23.44
CA HIS A 27 -4.08 -0.24 23.34
C HIS A 27 -3.28 -1.54 23.24
N SER A 28 -3.73 -2.62 23.88
CA SER A 28 -3.11 -3.94 23.70
C SER A 28 -3.32 -4.42 22.27
N PHE A 29 -4.49 -4.19 21.68
CA PHE A 29 -4.86 -4.64 20.34
C PHE A 29 -4.02 -3.98 19.23
N ILE A 30 -3.76 -2.66 19.30
CA ILE A 30 -2.92 -1.97 18.31
C ILE A 30 -1.45 -2.43 18.41
N ALA A 31 -0.94 -2.55 19.64
CA ALA A 31 0.43 -3.03 19.87
C ALA A 31 0.59 -4.51 19.45
N GLU A 32 -0.42 -5.33 19.70
CA GLU A 32 -0.50 -6.74 19.34
C GLU A 32 -0.58 -6.90 17.82
N ILE A 33 -1.42 -6.12 17.12
CA ILE A 33 -1.44 -6.05 15.64
C ILE A 33 -0.07 -5.64 15.09
N GLY A 34 0.58 -4.65 15.69
CA GLY A 34 1.92 -4.19 15.30
C GLY A 34 3.00 -5.28 15.45
N PHE A 35 2.95 -6.03 16.54
CA PHE A 35 3.85 -7.16 16.81
C PHE A 35 3.60 -8.34 15.87
N PHE A 36 2.34 -8.78 15.74
CA PHE A 36 1.93 -9.84 14.79
C PHE A 36 2.28 -9.49 13.34
N ARG A 37 2.16 -8.22 12.94
CA ARG A 37 2.58 -7.74 11.62
C ARG A 37 4.08 -7.89 11.41
N LYS A 38 4.89 -7.56 12.43
CA LYS A 38 6.35 -7.66 12.35
C LYS A 38 6.79 -9.11 12.16
N ASP A 39 6.17 -10.04 12.89
CA ASP A 39 6.45 -11.48 12.78
C ASP A 39 5.97 -12.08 11.46
N LYS A 40 4.77 -11.73 10.99
CA LYS A 40 4.26 -12.19 9.69
C LYS A 40 5.13 -11.70 8.53
N LYS A 41 5.53 -10.43 8.53
CA LYS A 41 6.43 -9.87 7.50
C LYS A 41 7.82 -10.50 7.55
N TYR A 42 8.34 -10.78 8.75
CA TYR A 42 9.62 -11.47 8.90
C TYR A 42 9.58 -12.87 8.28
N ASN A 43 8.55 -13.66 8.60
CA ASN A 43 8.36 -15.00 8.04
C ASN A 43 8.20 -14.98 6.51
N GLN A 44 7.42 -14.03 5.97
CA GLN A 44 7.28 -13.89 4.52
C GLN A 44 8.59 -13.51 3.83
N LYS A 45 9.41 -12.64 4.43
CA LYS A 45 10.74 -12.28 3.92
C LYS A 45 11.67 -13.48 3.87
N LEU A 46 11.69 -14.30 4.93
CA LEU A 46 12.47 -15.54 4.95
C LEU A 46 12.03 -16.49 3.84
N ILE A 47 10.72 -16.75 3.73
CA ILE A 47 10.17 -17.62 2.68
C ILE A 47 10.56 -17.09 1.30
N HIS A 48 10.44 -15.78 1.07
CA HIS A 48 10.84 -15.16 -0.19
C HIS A 48 12.33 -15.37 -0.50
N SER A 49 13.23 -15.16 0.46
CA SER A 49 14.66 -15.42 0.27
C SER A 49 14.94 -16.88 -0.10
N PHE A 50 14.26 -17.83 0.54
CA PHE A 50 14.35 -19.24 0.16
C PHE A 50 13.84 -19.52 -1.25
N LYS A 51 12.76 -18.87 -1.70
CA LYS A 51 12.24 -19.02 -3.07
C LYS A 51 13.24 -18.54 -4.12
N VAL A 52 13.87 -17.39 -3.89
CA VAL A 52 14.90 -16.86 -4.80
C VAL A 52 16.05 -17.84 -4.93
N GLY A 53 16.54 -18.36 -3.80
CA GLY A 53 17.59 -19.39 -3.79
C GLY A 53 17.17 -20.66 -4.52
N PHE A 54 15.95 -21.13 -4.29
CA PHE A 54 15.40 -22.30 -4.99
C PHE A 54 15.25 -22.07 -6.50
N ALA A 55 14.87 -20.86 -6.93
CA ALA A 55 14.77 -20.50 -8.34
C ALA A 55 16.12 -20.53 -9.05
N LEU A 56 17.16 -20.01 -8.40
CA LEU A 56 18.53 -20.06 -8.92
C LEU A 56 19.01 -21.50 -9.03
N VAL A 57 18.82 -22.32 -7.99
CA VAL A 57 19.18 -23.74 -8.03
C VAL A 57 18.43 -24.48 -9.13
N LEU A 58 17.12 -24.23 -9.28
CA LEU A 58 16.30 -24.89 -10.30
C LEU A 58 16.76 -24.52 -11.72
N VAL A 59 17.06 -23.25 -12.01
CA VAL A 59 17.61 -22.85 -13.32
C VAL A 59 19.00 -23.42 -13.54
N SER A 60 19.86 -23.46 -12.53
CA SER A 60 21.17 -24.12 -12.65
C SER A 60 21.06 -25.62 -12.90
N LEU A 61 20.10 -26.31 -12.26
CA LEU A 61 19.85 -27.74 -12.51
C LEU A 61 19.27 -27.99 -13.90
N LEU A 62 18.30 -27.17 -14.34
CA LEU A 62 17.77 -27.24 -15.71
C LEU A 62 18.90 -27.04 -16.74
N TYR A 63 19.85 -26.16 -16.45
CA TYR A 63 21.02 -25.96 -17.31
C TYR A 63 21.93 -27.19 -17.40
N ILE A 64 22.11 -27.91 -16.29
CA ILE A 64 22.98 -29.09 -16.22
C ILE A 64 22.31 -30.35 -16.82
N LEU A 65 20.98 -30.46 -16.70
CA LEU A 65 20.23 -31.68 -17.03
C LEU A 65 19.68 -31.73 -18.46
N ASP A 66 19.58 -30.62 -19.19
CA ASP A 66 18.90 -30.59 -20.49
C ASP A 66 19.84 -30.83 -21.69
N PRO A 67 19.55 -31.78 -22.59
CA PRO A 67 20.17 -31.85 -23.93
C PRO A 67 19.76 -30.66 -24.82
N LEU A 68 18.76 -29.86 -24.45
CA LEU A 68 18.42 -28.58 -25.11
C LEU A 68 19.52 -27.51 -24.97
N PHE A 69 20.52 -27.72 -24.09
CA PHE A 69 21.57 -26.74 -23.80
C PHE A 69 22.87 -26.90 -24.59
N GLU A 70 23.06 -27.96 -25.39
CA GLU A 70 24.24 -28.07 -26.27
C GLU A 70 24.35 -26.91 -27.29
N GLN A 71 23.23 -26.24 -27.61
CA GLN A 71 23.21 -25.04 -28.45
C GLN A 71 23.28 -23.70 -27.67
N VAL A 72 23.10 -23.70 -26.35
CA VAL A 72 22.77 -22.51 -25.54
C VAL A 72 23.84 -22.21 -24.48
N GLY A 73 24.99 -22.91 -24.51
CA GLY A 73 26.11 -22.89 -23.56
C GLY A 73 26.68 -21.53 -23.09
N GLU A 74 26.43 -20.44 -23.82
CA GLU A 74 26.87 -19.09 -23.43
C GLU A 74 25.74 -18.23 -22.80
N ASN A 75 24.50 -18.73 -22.75
CA ASN A 75 23.32 -17.94 -22.38
C ASN A 75 22.83 -18.16 -20.94
N ALA A 76 23.49 -19.02 -20.15
CA ALA A 76 23.17 -19.24 -18.73
C ALA A 76 23.18 -17.91 -17.94
N MET A 77 24.14 -17.03 -18.25
CA MET A 77 24.24 -15.70 -17.64
C MET A 77 22.94 -14.89 -17.83
N TRP A 78 22.33 -14.93 -19.01
CA TRP A 78 21.09 -14.20 -19.27
C TRP A 78 19.90 -14.76 -18.50
N ALA A 79 19.83 -16.08 -18.30
CA ALA A 79 18.78 -16.71 -17.50
C ALA A 79 18.93 -16.41 -16.00
N ILE A 80 20.14 -16.49 -15.46
CA ILE A 80 20.42 -16.16 -14.05
C ILE A 80 20.14 -14.67 -13.77
N MET A 81 20.63 -13.78 -14.64
CA MET A 81 20.32 -12.34 -14.59
C MET A 81 18.82 -12.06 -14.78
N THR A 82 18.06 -12.98 -15.37
CA THR A 82 16.60 -12.87 -15.49
C THR A 82 15.95 -13.10 -14.14
N ILE A 83 16.33 -14.18 -13.46
CA ILE A 83 15.80 -14.48 -12.13
C ILE A 83 16.13 -13.35 -11.16
N GLU A 84 17.40 -12.98 -11.04
CA GLU A 84 17.85 -12.00 -10.05
C GLU A 84 17.15 -10.64 -10.18
N VAL A 85 16.88 -10.21 -11.42
CA VAL A 85 16.32 -8.87 -11.67
C VAL A 85 14.78 -8.87 -11.66
N ILE A 86 14.14 -10.00 -11.97
CA ILE A 86 12.67 -10.08 -12.11
C ILE A 86 12.02 -10.61 -10.84
N PHE A 87 12.70 -11.47 -10.09
CA PHE A 87 12.12 -12.10 -8.91
C PHE A 87 11.89 -11.06 -7.82
N GLU A 88 10.62 -10.77 -7.57
CA GLU A 88 10.16 -9.74 -6.65
C GLU A 88 9.36 -10.35 -5.50
N PHE A 89 9.21 -9.59 -4.42
CA PHE A 89 8.52 -10.08 -3.21
C PHE A 89 7.08 -10.52 -3.48
N PHE A 90 6.37 -9.82 -4.37
CA PHE A 90 5.01 -10.15 -4.77
C PHE A 90 4.97 -10.89 -6.10
N ALA A 91 4.06 -11.87 -6.21
CA ALA A 91 3.90 -12.64 -7.45
C ALA A 91 3.49 -11.76 -8.64
N GLY A 92 2.58 -10.80 -8.44
CA GLY A 92 2.18 -9.83 -9.47
C GLY A 92 3.33 -8.91 -9.91
N ALA A 93 4.22 -8.52 -8.99
CA ALA A 93 5.42 -7.75 -9.32
C ALA A 93 6.37 -8.56 -10.21
N THR A 94 6.61 -9.83 -9.87
CA THR A 94 7.43 -10.75 -10.68
C THR A 94 6.85 -10.95 -12.07
N LEU A 95 5.52 -11.13 -12.17
CA LEU A 95 4.85 -11.28 -13.46
C LEU A 95 4.99 -10.03 -14.32
N SER A 96 4.73 -8.86 -13.73
CA SER A 96 4.82 -7.57 -14.44
C SER A 96 6.23 -7.30 -14.97
N LYS A 97 7.27 -7.46 -14.13
CA LYS A 97 8.66 -7.27 -14.54
C LYS A 97 9.08 -8.27 -15.60
N GLY A 98 8.65 -9.53 -15.48
CA GLY A 98 8.97 -10.56 -16.44
C GLY A 98 8.36 -10.32 -17.83
N LEU A 99 7.10 -9.89 -17.89
CA LEU A 99 6.47 -9.47 -19.14
C LEU A 99 7.15 -8.23 -19.73
N LEU A 100 7.49 -7.23 -18.91
CA LEU A 100 8.21 -6.04 -19.36
C LEU A 100 9.61 -6.36 -19.90
N ARG A 101 10.31 -7.33 -19.30
CA ARG A 101 11.59 -7.84 -19.81
C ARG A 101 11.42 -8.51 -21.16
N GLY A 102 10.41 -9.37 -21.31
CA GLY A 102 10.11 -10.05 -22.57
C GLY A 102 9.83 -9.04 -23.68
N ILE A 103 8.89 -8.12 -23.45
CA ILE A 103 8.50 -7.07 -24.41
C ILE A 103 9.70 -6.17 -24.74
N GLY A 104 10.44 -5.71 -23.73
CA GLY A 104 11.62 -4.87 -23.94
C GLY A 104 12.71 -5.58 -24.77
N THR A 105 12.92 -6.88 -24.54
CA THR A 105 13.89 -7.68 -25.31
C THR A 105 13.45 -7.87 -26.75
N ILE A 106 12.17 -8.17 -26.99
CA ILE A 106 11.61 -8.35 -28.34
C ILE A 106 11.66 -7.03 -29.12
N LEU A 107 11.17 -5.93 -28.54
CA LEU A 107 11.17 -4.62 -29.19
C LEU A 107 12.60 -4.11 -29.43
N GLY A 108 13.48 -4.24 -28.45
CA GLY A 108 14.87 -3.78 -28.57
C GLY A 108 15.65 -4.60 -29.59
N GLY A 109 15.48 -5.93 -29.56
CA GLY A 109 16.11 -6.83 -30.52
C GLY A 109 15.60 -6.62 -31.94
N GLY A 110 14.27 -6.55 -32.12
CA GLY A 110 13.64 -6.31 -33.42
C GLY A 110 14.04 -4.98 -34.03
N LEU A 111 14.03 -3.89 -33.25
CA LEU A 111 14.46 -2.57 -33.73
C LEU A 111 15.96 -2.53 -34.02
N GLY A 112 16.79 -3.19 -33.21
CA GLY A 112 18.23 -3.30 -33.44
C GLY A 112 18.55 -4.03 -34.76
N CYS A 113 17.85 -5.13 -35.04
CA CYS A 113 17.95 -5.83 -36.33
C CYS A 113 17.49 -4.94 -37.49
N LEU A 114 16.39 -4.20 -37.32
CA LEU A 114 15.88 -3.29 -38.36
C LEU A 114 16.92 -2.20 -38.73
N VAL A 115 17.57 -1.60 -37.73
CA VAL A 115 18.62 -0.60 -37.95
C VAL A 115 19.78 -1.18 -38.77
N LYS A 116 20.18 -2.42 -38.50
CA LYS A 116 21.26 -3.08 -39.25
C LYS A 116 20.89 -3.37 -40.70
N VAL A 117 19.69 -3.87 -40.94
CA VAL A 117 19.18 -4.12 -42.29
C VAL A 117 19.17 -2.82 -43.10
N LEU A 118 18.74 -1.71 -42.49
CA LEU A 118 18.76 -0.39 -43.12
C LEU A 118 20.19 0.09 -43.40
N ALA A 119 21.12 -0.16 -42.48
CA ALA A 119 22.50 0.30 -42.60
C ALA A 119 23.32 -0.52 -43.63
N ASN A 120 22.95 -1.77 -43.90
CA ASN A 120 23.60 -2.60 -44.91
C ASN A 120 23.49 -2.00 -46.33
N ASN A 121 22.47 -1.19 -46.58
CA ASN A 121 22.29 -0.48 -47.84
C ASN A 121 23.20 0.76 -47.99
N MET A 122 23.92 1.17 -46.93
CA MET A 122 24.58 2.48 -46.82
C MET A 122 26.12 2.41 -46.85
N GLY A 123 26.73 1.57 -47.70
CA GLY A 123 28.19 1.49 -47.89
C GLY A 123 29.00 1.19 -46.61
N LYS A 124 30.34 1.07 -46.67
CA LYS A 124 31.14 0.72 -45.46
C LYS A 124 31.30 1.88 -44.48
N THR A 125 31.66 3.07 -44.97
CA THR A 125 31.92 4.25 -44.11
C THR A 125 30.62 4.92 -43.67
N GLY A 126 29.60 4.96 -44.54
CA GLY A 126 28.28 5.53 -44.23
C GLY A 126 27.50 4.72 -43.19
N ASN A 127 27.59 3.39 -43.24
CA ASN A 127 26.94 2.49 -42.31
C ASN A 127 27.34 2.77 -40.84
N THR A 128 28.63 2.95 -40.55
CA THR A 128 29.09 3.17 -39.16
C THR A 128 28.56 4.49 -38.59
N VAL A 129 28.60 5.57 -39.38
CA VAL A 129 28.08 6.88 -38.96
C VAL A 129 26.56 6.81 -38.77
N PHE A 130 25.86 6.17 -39.71
CA PHE A 130 24.40 6.02 -39.69
C PHE A 130 23.91 5.21 -38.48
N ILE A 131 24.53 4.05 -38.19
CA ILE A 131 24.21 3.26 -36.99
C ILE A 131 24.47 4.10 -35.73
N GLY A 132 25.60 4.80 -35.66
CA GLY A 132 25.92 5.68 -34.52
C GLY A 132 24.87 6.75 -34.28
N THR A 133 24.39 7.42 -35.34
CA THR A 133 23.33 8.43 -35.25
C THR A 133 22.00 7.82 -34.77
N LEU A 134 21.61 6.65 -35.28
CA LEU A 134 20.37 5.98 -34.85
C LEU A 134 20.44 5.48 -33.41
N ILE A 135 21.58 4.94 -32.99
CA ILE A 135 21.82 4.54 -31.60
C ILE A 135 21.64 5.74 -30.68
N PHE A 136 22.26 6.89 -31.03
CA PHE A 136 22.15 8.12 -30.27
C PHE A 136 20.70 8.62 -30.19
N MET A 137 20.01 8.73 -31.33
CA MET A 137 18.65 9.27 -31.38
C MET A 137 17.65 8.39 -30.63
N ILE A 138 17.66 7.08 -30.86
CA ILE A 138 16.72 6.14 -30.22
C ILE A 138 17.02 6.03 -28.72
N SER A 139 18.30 5.95 -28.32
CA SER A 139 18.68 5.89 -26.90
C SER A 139 18.34 7.18 -26.16
N ALA A 140 18.59 8.34 -26.76
CA ALA A 140 18.26 9.64 -26.17
C ALA A 140 16.74 9.79 -26.00
N MET A 141 15.96 9.45 -27.04
CA MET A 141 14.50 9.49 -26.98
C MET A 141 13.95 8.54 -25.91
N ALA A 142 14.40 7.28 -25.91
CA ALA A 142 13.96 6.29 -24.94
C ALA A 142 14.34 6.68 -23.50
N THR A 143 15.54 7.25 -23.30
CA THR A 143 15.97 7.76 -21.99
C THR A 143 15.13 8.95 -21.56
N TYR A 144 14.78 9.86 -22.49
CA TYR A 144 13.88 10.97 -22.20
C TYR A 144 12.49 10.49 -21.76
N CYS A 145 11.94 9.46 -22.43
CA CYS A 145 10.67 8.86 -22.04
C CYS A 145 10.66 8.32 -20.61
N ARG A 146 11.81 7.91 -20.04
CA ARG A 146 11.91 7.46 -18.65
C ARG A 146 11.66 8.58 -17.63
N PHE A 147 11.89 9.84 -17.99
CA PHE A 147 11.61 10.97 -17.09
C PHE A 147 10.12 11.33 -17.04
N ILE A 148 9.31 10.80 -17.95
CA ILE A 148 7.86 11.02 -17.95
C ILE A 148 7.25 10.22 -16.78
N PRO A 149 6.60 10.86 -15.78
CA PRO A 149 6.16 10.18 -14.55
C PRO A 149 5.25 8.97 -14.79
N THR A 150 4.39 9.05 -15.80
CA THR A 150 3.46 7.97 -16.18
C THR A 150 4.20 6.73 -16.70
N ILE A 151 5.27 6.94 -17.48
CA ILE A 151 6.09 5.87 -18.03
C ILE A 151 7.03 5.34 -16.94
N ASN A 152 7.64 6.23 -16.17
CA ASN A 152 8.56 5.86 -15.08
C ASN A 152 7.91 4.89 -14.09
N LYS A 153 6.71 5.24 -13.58
CA LYS A 153 6.03 4.44 -12.56
C LYS A 153 5.61 3.04 -13.04
N ARG A 154 5.39 2.84 -14.35
CA ARG A 154 4.80 1.60 -14.89
C ARG A 154 5.75 0.78 -15.76
N TYR A 155 6.66 1.44 -16.46
CA TYR A 155 7.40 0.87 -17.59
C TYR A 155 8.90 1.14 -17.54
N ASP A 156 9.44 1.82 -16.51
CA ASP A 156 10.87 2.18 -16.44
C ASP A 156 11.78 0.97 -16.69
N TYR A 157 11.47 -0.15 -16.03
CA TYR A 157 12.20 -1.40 -16.20
C TYR A 157 12.17 -1.91 -17.66
N GLY A 158 11.00 -1.90 -18.31
CA GLY A 158 10.84 -2.33 -19.70
C GLY A 158 11.61 -1.43 -20.68
N VAL A 159 11.56 -0.12 -20.47
CA VAL A 159 12.31 0.87 -21.29
C VAL A 159 13.82 0.69 -21.10
N MET A 160 14.29 0.42 -19.88
CA MET A 160 15.70 0.12 -19.62
C MET A 160 16.17 -1.14 -20.36
N ILE A 161 15.40 -2.23 -20.31
CA ILE A 161 15.73 -3.47 -21.02
C ILE A 161 15.67 -3.28 -22.54
N PHE A 162 14.72 -2.47 -23.03
CA PHE A 162 14.64 -2.07 -24.44
C PHE A 162 15.92 -1.36 -24.88
N ILE A 163 16.35 -0.31 -24.18
CA ILE A 163 17.58 0.45 -24.49
C ILE A 163 18.79 -0.48 -24.48
N LEU A 164 18.93 -1.30 -23.44
CA LEU A 164 20.04 -2.24 -23.30
C LEU A 164 20.10 -3.22 -24.48
N THR A 165 18.96 -3.81 -24.84
CA THR A 165 18.89 -4.81 -25.91
C THR A 165 19.07 -4.19 -27.28
N PHE A 166 18.45 -3.05 -27.52
CA PHE A 166 18.62 -2.28 -28.75
C PHE A 166 20.09 -1.91 -28.97
N ASN A 167 20.76 -1.34 -27.96
CA ASN A 167 22.16 -0.95 -28.09
C ASN A 167 23.09 -2.14 -28.28
N LEU A 168 22.86 -3.25 -27.56
CA LEU A 168 23.64 -4.46 -27.73
C LEU A 168 23.51 -5.02 -29.16
N VAL A 169 22.28 -5.07 -29.68
CA VAL A 169 22.01 -5.60 -31.02
C VAL A 169 22.53 -4.65 -32.09
N ALA A 170 22.27 -3.35 -31.99
CA ALA A 170 22.70 -2.36 -32.98
C ALA A 170 24.23 -2.18 -33.03
N ALA A 171 24.92 -2.21 -31.88
CA ALA A 171 26.37 -2.02 -31.81
C ALA A 171 27.18 -3.28 -32.15
N SER A 172 26.58 -4.48 -32.11
CA SER A 172 27.30 -5.72 -32.40
C SER A 172 27.77 -5.77 -33.87
N ARG A 173 29.01 -6.19 -34.12
CA ARG A 173 29.59 -6.28 -35.48
C ARG A 173 29.40 -7.64 -36.16
N LEU A 174 28.53 -8.48 -35.60
CA LEU A 174 28.27 -9.83 -36.09
C LEU A 174 27.50 -9.78 -37.42
N SER A 175 27.59 -10.85 -38.22
CA SER A 175 26.82 -10.99 -39.46
C SER A 175 25.33 -11.21 -39.17
N ASP A 176 24.45 -10.74 -40.06
CA ASP A 176 22.99 -10.80 -39.94
C ASP A 176 22.42 -12.18 -39.49
N PRO A 177 22.84 -13.34 -40.05
CA PRO A 177 22.30 -14.63 -39.61
C PRO A 177 22.72 -15.01 -38.19
N VAL A 178 23.92 -14.62 -37.76
CA VAL A 178 24.46 -14.93 -36.42
C VAL A 178 23.76 -14.07 -35.35
N ILE A 179 23.36 -12.85 -35.68
CA ILE A 179 22.62 -11.97 -34.77
C ILE A 179 21.22 -12.53 -34.50
N LEU A 180 20.54 -13.02 -35.53
CA LEU A 180 19.21 -13.59 -35.38
C LEU A 180 19.23 -14.82 -34.47
N GLU A 181 20.21 -15.70 -34.66
CA GLU A 181 20.43 -16.84 -33.76
C GLU A 181 20.73 -16.39 -32.32
N LEU A 182 21.60 -15.37 -32.15
CA LEU A 182 21.93 -14.80 -30.83
C LEU A 182 20.70 -14.21 -30.13
N VAL A 183 19.85 -13.47 -30.85
CA VAL A 183 18.62 -12.88 -30.31
C VAL A 183 17.63 -13.96 -29.91
N HIS A 184 17.47 -15.01 -30.72
CA HIS A 184 16.61 -16.15 -30.36
C HIS A 184 17.09 -16.87 -29.11
N LYS A 185 18.39 -17.14 -28.99
CA LYS A 185 18.99 -17.76 -27.80
C LYS A 185 18.82 -16.91 -26.54
N ARG A 186 18.95 -15.59 -26.67
CA ARG A 186 18.73 -14.67 -25.55
C ARG A 186 17.27 -14.61 -25.15
N LEU A 187 16.36 -14.57 -26.12
CA LEU A 187 14.92 -14.57 -25.86
C LEU A 187 14.47 -15.89 -25.21
N SER A 188 15.00 -17.04 -25.65
CA SER A 188 14.69 -18.33 -25.04
C SER A 188 15.23 -18.43 -23.61
N ALA A 189 16.45 -17.94 -23.35
CA ALA A 189 17.02 -17.89 -22.00
C ALA A 189 16.20 -16.99 -21.06
N VAL A 190 15.75 -15.83 -21.55
CA VAL A 190 14.83 -14.95 -20.80
C VAL A 190 13.48 -15.61 -20.55
N GLY A 191 12.91 -16.28 -21.57
CA GLY A 191 11.64 -17.00 -21.45
C GLY A 191 11.70 -18.15 -20.44
N MET A 192 12.80 -18.90 -20.42
CA MET A 192 13.03 -19.97 -19.46
C MET A 192 13.16 -19.42 -18.04
N GLY A 193 14.01 -18.41 -17.82
CA GLY A 193 14.16 -17.77 -16.52
C GLY A 193 12.84 -17.21 -16.00
N PHE A 194 12.07 -16.55 -16.86
CA PHE A 194 10.74 -16.04 -16.52
C PHE A 194 9.75 -17.16 -16.15
N SER A 195 9.76 -18.28 -16.89
CA SER A 195 8.89 -19.43 -16.62
C SER A 195 9.17 -20.04 -15.24
N VAL A 196 10.46 -20.20 -14.90
CA VAL A 196 10.86 -20.69 -13.57
C VAL A 196 10.46 -19.71 -12.47
N CYS A 197 10.68 -18.40 -12.67
CA CYS A 197 10.26 -17.38 -11.71
C CYS A 197 8.75 -17.44 -11.46
N ILE A 198 7.93 -17.49 -12.51
CA ILE A 198 6.47 -17.61 -12.37
C ILE A 198 6.10 -18.88 -11.62
N PHE A 199 6.66 -20.02 -12.02
CA PHE A 199 6.32 -21.32 -11.43
C PHE A 199 6.55 -21.31 -9.93
N ILE A 200 7.71 -20.82 -9.49
CA ILE A 200 8.06 -20.74 -8.07
C ILE A 200 7.22 -19.70 -7.35
N SER A 201 7.03 -18.51 -7.92
CA SER A 201 6.28 -17.42 -7.28
C SER A 201 4.80 -17.75 -7.10
N LEU A 202 4.19 -18.51 -8.03
CA LEU A 202 2.78 -18.88 -7.96
C LEU A 202 2.52 -20.17 -7.15
N LEU A 203 3.40 -21.16 -7.20
CA LEU A 203 3.14 -22.47 -6.57
C LEU A 203 3.72 -22.59 -5.16
N ILE A 204 4.87 -21.96 -4.88
CA ILE A 204 5.52 -22.06 -3.57
C ILE A 204 5.09 -20.87 -2.72
N TYR A 205 4.07 -21.06 -1.87
CA TYR A 205 3.57 -20.08 -0.89
C TYR A 205 3.35 -18.67 -1.47
N PRO A 206 2.40 -18.46 -2.39
CA PRO A 206 2.29 -17.20 -3.12
C PRO A 206 2.04 -16.01 -2.18
N SER A 207 2.78 -14.93 -2.40
CA SER A 207 2.64 -13.64 -1.71
C SER A 207 1.92 -12.66 -2.63
N TRP A 208 0.66 -12.36 -2.29
CA TRP A 208 -0.21 -11.48 -3.07
C TRP A 208 -0.13 -10.04 -2.57
N ALA A 209 0.10 -9.10 -3.49
CA ALA A 209 0.04 -7.67 -3.22
C ALA A 209 -1.39 -7.24 -2.92
N SER A 210 -2.39 -7.93 -3.47
CA SER A 210 -3.79 -7.60 -3.25
C SER A 210 -4.23 -7.80 -1.79
N ASP A 211 -3.72 -8.83 -1.14
CA ASP A 211 -4.05 -9.14 0.26
C ASP A 211 -3.40 -8.13 1.21
N GLU A 212 -2.16 -7.72 0.92
CA GLU A 212 -1.49 -6.64 1.65
C GLU A 212 -2.24 -5.32 1.45
N LEU A 213 -2.73 -5.03 0.24
CA LEU A 213 -3.52 -3.82 -0.03
C LEU A 213 -4.83 -3.80 0.77
N LEU A 214 -5.57 -4.91 0.80
CA LEU A 214 -6.79 -5.02 1.60
C LEU A 214 -6.51 -4.85 3.09
N TYR A 215 -5.48 -5.53 3.59
CA TYR A 215 -5.07 -5.43 4.98
C TYR A 215 -4.68 -4.00 5.34
N LEU A 216 -3.87 -3.33 4.52
CA LEU A 216 -3.45 -1.94 4.73
C LEU A 216 -4.66 -1.00 4.73
N THR A 217 -5.58 -1.20 3.80
CA THR A 217 -6.81 -0.40 3.72
C THR A 217 -7.62 -0.56 5.01
N SER A 218 -7.87 -1.81 5.43
CA SER A 218 -8.59 -2.13 6.67
C SER A 218 -7.91 -1.57 7.92
N SER A 219 -6.58 -1.68 7.99
CA SER A 219 -5.77 -1.12 9.09
C SER A 219 -5.95 0.39 9.20
N LYS A 220 -5.93 1.11 8.06
CA LYS A 220 -6.14 2.57 8.05
C LYS A 220 -7.53 2.96 8.54
N PHE A 221 -8.56 2.20 8.17
CA PHE A 221 -9.91 2.41 8.70
C PHE A 221 -9.93 2.25 10.23
N SER A 222 -9.30 1.20 10.76
CA SER A 222 -9.21 0.96 12.20
C SER A 222 -8.36 2.00 12.93
N GLU A 223 -7.24 2.42 12.36
CA GLU A 223 -6.37 3.46 12.92
C GLU A 223 -7.14 4.78 13.03
N LEU A 224 -7.89 5.14 11.98
CA LEU A 224 -8.66 6.36 11.95
C LEU A 224 -9.86 6.33 12.89
N ALA A 225 -10.52 5.17 13.03
CA ALA A 225 -11.54 4.94 14.04
C ALA A 225 -11.01 5.20 15.46
N CYS A 226 -9.85 4.65 15.80
CA CYS A 226 -9.21 4.89 17.09
C CYS A 226 -8.82 6.36 17.26
N CYS A 227 -8.31 7.03 16.22
CA CYS A 227 -8.01 8.46 16.29
C CYS A 227 -9.25 9.31 16.61
N ILE A 228 -10.41 9.01 16.02
CA ILE A 228 -11.66 9.73 16.29
C ILE A 228 -12.09 9.56 17.76
N GLU A 229 -12.13 8.32 18.23
CA GLU A 229 -12.55 7.99 19.61
C GLU A 229 -11.61 8.62 20.63
N GLU A 230 -10.29 8.48 20.43
CA GLU A 230 -9.28 9.04 21.32
C GLU A 230 -9.27 10.58 21.30
N CYS A 231 -9.51 11.22 20.15
CA CYS A 231 -9.64 12.68 20.05
C CYS A 231 -10.80 13.21 20.89
N ILE A 232 -11.97 12.56 20.80
CA ILE A 232 -13.18 12.98 21.52
C ILE A 232 -13.02 12.71 23.02
N GLU A 233 -12.49 11.54 23.41
CA GLU A 233 -12.22 11.22 24.80
C GLU A 233 -11.21 12.18 25.44
N ALA A 234 -10.12 12.49 24.72
CA ALA A 234 -9.08 13.39 25.21
C ALA A 234 -9.62 14.81 25.48
N TYR A 235 -10.59 15.29 24.70
CA TYR A 235 -11.20 16.60 24.90
C TYR A 235 -12.01 16.71 26.19
N PHE A 236 -12.75 15.66 26.54
CA PHE A 236 -13.61 15.64 27.74
C PHE A 236 -12.89 15.13 28.99
N SER A 237 -11.65 14.64 28.86
CA SER A 237 -10.80 14.27 29.99
C SER A 237 -10.17 15.49 30.69
N ILE A 238 -10.29 15.53 32.03
CA ILE A 238 -9.82 16.63 32.89
C ILE A 238 -8.34 16.37 33.30
N ASP A 239 -7.45 17.15 32.71
CA ASP A 239 -6.14 17.63 33.22
C ASP A 239 -4.92 16.74 33.53
N CYS A 240 -4.86 15.41 33.33
CA CYS A 240 -3.60 14.68 33.68
C CYS A 240 -2.97 13.73 32.64
N GLN A 241 -3.58 13.46 31.49
CA GLN A 241 -3.01 12.54 30.46
C GLN A 241 -2.91 13.12 29.05
N ARG A 242 -3.12 14.43 28.88
CA ARG A 242 -3.23 15.07 27.55
C ARG A 242 -1.97 14.93 26.69
N GLU A 243 -0.77 14.93 27.26
CA GLU A 243 0.47 14.93 26.45
C GLU A 243 0.83 13.56 25.88
N SER A 244 0.72 12.48 26.64
CA SER A 244 1.15 11.14 26.18
C SER A 244 0.16 10.50 25.19
N HIS A 245 -1.14 10.59 25.46
CA HIS A 245 -2.17 10.04 24.55
C HIS A 245 -2.27 10.84 23.26
N SER A 246 -2.10 12.17 23.32
CA SER A 246 -2.14 13.01 22.11
C SER A 246 -1.01 12.72 21.14
N ILE A 247 0.19 12.44 21.61
CA ILE A 247 1.32 12.09 20.74
C ILE A 247 1.06 10.78 19.98
N VAL A 248 0.37 9.80 20.59
CA VAL A 248 0.17 8.46 20.01
C VAL A 248 -0.86 8.47 18.88
N TYR A 249 -2.03 9.09 19.06
CA TYR A 249 -3.01 9.15 17.96
C TYR A 249 -2.64 10.18 16.89
N VAL A 250 -1.97 11.30 17.22
CA VAL A 250 -1.42 12.23 16.22
C VAL A 250 -0.48 11.50 15.28
N ASN A 251 0.41 10.67 15.84
CA ASN A 251 1.34 9.88 15.04
C ASN A 251 0.61 8.86 14.17
N SER A 252 -0.48 8.26 14.66
CA SER A 252 -1.31 7.33 13.89
C SER A 252 -2.00 8.04 12.72
N CYS A 253 -2.68 9.16 12.96
CA CYS A 253 -3.33 9.96 11.92
C CYS A 253 -2.31 10.52 10.90
N LYS A 254 -1.16 10.98 11.40
CA LYS A 254 -0.03 11.43 10.59
C LYS A 254 0.58 10.30 9.77
N SER A 255 0.58 9.06 10.27
CA SER A 255 1.02 7.88 9.51
C SER A 255 0.05 7.52 8.38
N VAL A 256 -1.26 7.69 8.57
CA VAL A 256 -2.25 7.53 7.49
C VAL A 256 -2.05 8.60 6.41
N LEU A 257 -1.80 9.85 6.81
CA LEU A 257 -1.52 10.97 5.90
C LEU A 257 -0.21 10.83 5.14
N HIS A 258 0.85 10.43 5.83
CA HIS A 258 2.19 10.27 5.25
C HIS A 258 2.46 8.87 4.69
N SER A 259 1.50 7.93 4.80
CA SER A 259 1.61 6.66 4.10
C SER A 259 1.91 6.95 2.63
N GLU A 260 3.12 6.62 2.21
CA GLU A 260 3.65 7.11 0.95
C GLU A 260 2.74 6.62 -0.18
N SER A 261 2.17 7.57 -0.91
CA SER A 261 1.37 7.27 -2.11
C SER A 261 2.11 6.40 -3.14
N SER A 262 3.45 6.34 -3.09
CA SER A 262 4.28 5.45 -3.91
C SER A 262 4.10 3.98 -3.58
N ASP A 263 4.12 3.59 -2.31
CA ASP A 263 4.03 2.19 -1.90
C ASP A 263 2.63 1.64 -2.22
N GLU A 264 1.58 2.41 -1.95
CA GLU A 264 0.20 2.00 -2.25
C GLU A 264 -0.07 1.92 -3.75
N SER A 265 0.42 2.90 -4.52
CA SER A 265 0.28 2.85 -5.98
C SER A 265 1.09 1.73 -6.61
N SER A 266 2.24 1.35 -6.02
CA SER A 266 3.00 0.19 -6.44
C SER A 266 2.25 -1.12 -6.17
N LEU A 267 1.65 -1.27 -4.98
CA LEU A 267 0.84 -2.43 -4.62
C LEU A 267 -0.37 -2.59 -5.54
N VAL A 268 -1.07 -1.50 -5.86
CA VAL A 268 -2.16 -1.49 -6.83
C VAL A 268 -1.68 -1.93 -8.22
N ASN A 269 -0.52 -1.42 -8.67
CA ASN A 269 0.06 -1.82 -9.95
C ASN A 269 0.42 -3.31 -9.96
N PHE A 270 0.98 -3.85 -8.88
CA PHE A 270 1.33 -5.27 -8.77
C PHE A 270 0.10 -6.17 -8.72
N ALA A 271 -0.90 -5.78 -7.95
CA ALA A 271 -2.14 -6.54 -7.80
C ALA A 271 -2.92 -6.65 -9.12
N ARG A 272 -2.79 -5.67 -10.03
CA ARG A 272 -3.38 -5.74 -11.38
C ARG A 272 -2.85 -6.92 -12.21
N TRP A 273 -1.64 -7.39 -11.95
CA TRP A 273 -1.02 -8.50 -12.67
C TRP A 273 -1.29 -9.86 -12.03
N GLU A 274 -2.09 -9.92 -10.97
CA GLU A 274 -2.38 -11.18 -10.30
C GLU A 274 -3.41 -12.03 -11.07
N PRO A 275 -3.25 -13.36 -11.07
CA PRO A 275 -4.14 -14.25 -11.80
C PRO A 275 -5.57 -14.15 -11.26
N ARG A 276 -6.55 -14.34 -12.17
CA ARG A 276 -7.99 -14.09 -11.94
C ARG A 276 -8.62 -14.88 -10.78
N GLY A 277 -7.99 -15.95 -10.30
CA GLY A 277 -8.46 -16.75 -9.16
C GLY A 277 -8.02 -16.22 -7.78
N VAL A 278 -7.14 -15.22 -7.75
CA VAL A 278 -6.71 -14.54 -6.52
C VAL A 278 -7.68 -13.41 -6.24
N ASN A 279 -7.76 -13.02 -4.96
CA ASN A 279 -8.68 -12.03 -4.43
C ASN A 279 -8.96 -10.81 -5.34
N PHE A 280 -7.98 -10.37 -6.15
CA PHE A 280 -8.14 -9.28 -7.09
C PHE A 280 -7.59 -9.69 -8.44
N GLY A 281 -8.42 -10.26 -9.30
CA GLY A 281 -8.04 -10.56 -10.68
C GLY A 281 -7.76 -9.30 -11.51
N PHE A 282 -7.37 -9.51 -12.77
CA PHE A 282 -7.10 -8.48 -13.78
C PHE A 282 -8.20 -7.42 -14.01
N CYS A 283 -9.42 -7.59 -13.46
CA CYS A 283 -10.61 -6.80 -13.76
C CYS A 283 -11.15 -5.97 -12.59
N ASN A 284 -10.39 -5.76 -11.51
CA ASN A 284 -10.90 -5.01 -10.36
C ASN A 284 -10.84 -3.49 -10.56
N PRO A 285 -11.78 -2.72 -9.95
CA PRO A 285 -11.86 -1.27 -10.10
C PRO A 285 -10.81 -0.58 -9.22
N TRP A 286 -9.54 -0.67 -9.61
CA TRP A 286 -8.41 -0.06 -8.90
C TRP A 286 -8.56 1.45 -8.67
N GLU A 287 -9.27 2.14 -9.57
CA GLU A 287 -9.61 3.55 -9.43
C GLU A 287 -10.48 3.83 -8.21
N LYS A 288 -11.40 2.91 -7.85
CA LYS A 288 -12.24 3.01 -6.64
C LYS A 288 -11.43 2.87 -5.36
N TYR A 289 -10.44 1.97 -5.33
CA TYR A 289 -9.51 1.87 -4.20
C TYR A 289 -8.70 3.16 -4.02
N GLN A 290 -8.24 3.76 -5.12
CA GLN A 290 -7.53 5.04 -5.07
C GLN A 290 -8.43 6.19 -4.57
N GLN A 291 -9.71 6.20 -4.95
CA GLN A 291 -10.70 7.16 -4.43
C GLN A 291 -10.92 6.99 -2.92
N ILE A 292 -11.11 5.75 -2.45
CA ILE A 292 -11.25 5.43 -1.02
C ILE A 292 -10.01 5.88 -0.23
N HIS A 293 -8.81 5.61 -0.73
CA HIS A 293 -7.57 6.05 -0.09
C HIS A 293 -7.44 7.57 -0.04
N ASN A 294 -7.88 8.29 -1.07
CA ASN A 294 -7.90 9.75 -1.05
C ASN A 294 -8.88 10.28 0.00
N LEU A 295 -10.09 9.72 0.07
CA LEU A 295 -11.08 10.08 1.08
C LEU A 295 -10.58 9.80 2.51
N LEU A 296 -9.87 8.69 2.74
CA LEU A 296 -9.25 8.40 4.03
C LEU A 296 -8.18 9.43 4.41
N ARG A 297 -7.40 9.93 3.44
CA ARG A 297 -6.42 11.02 3.71
C ARG A 297 -7.11 12.34 4.01
N GLU A 298 -8.17 12.68 3.29
CA GLU A 298 -8.99 13.86 3.61
C GLU A 298 -9.55 13.74 5.03
N LEU A 299 -10.10 12.58 5.39
CA LEU A 299 -10.64 12.30 6.72
C LEU A 299 -9.57 12.43 7.81
N ALA A 300 -8.38 11.90 7.59
CA ALA A 300 -7.24 12.10 8.49
C ALA A 300 -6.85 13.57 8.64
N SER A 301 -6.88 14.36 7.56
CA SER A 301 -6.61 15.81 7.64
C SER A 301 -7.67 16.54 8.48
N MET A 302 -8.95 16.20 8.34
CA MET A 302 -10.03 16.78 9.14
C MET A 302 -9.90 16.40 10.62
N ILE A 303 -9.49 15.17 10.94
CA ILE A 303 -9.26 14.73 12.32
C ILE A 303 -8.07 15.46 12.95
N LEU A 304 -7.00 15.73 12.20
CA LEU A 304 -5.91 16.59 12.68
C LEU A 304 -6.36 18.04 12.88
N SER A 305 -7.21 18.57 11.99
CA SER A 305 -7.78 19.91 12.17
C SER A 305 -8.68 19.98 13.40
N LEU A 306 -9.51 18.95 13.63
CA LEU A 306 -10.32 18.79 14.83
C LEU A 306 -9.45 18.86 16.06
N GLU A 307 -8.38 18.05 16.13
CA GLU A 307 -7.41 18.08 17.22
C GLU A 307 -6.79 19.46 17.44
N GLY A 308 -6.41 20.15 16.37
CA GLY A 308 -5.91 21.52 16.43
C GLY A 308 -6.90 22.48 17.11
N CYS A 309 -8.20 22.31 16.86
CA CYS A 309 -9.24 23.06 17.56
C CYS A 309 -9.37 22.66 19.05
N LEU A 310 -9.26 21.36 19.38
CA LEU A 310 -9.34 20.85 20.76
C LEU A 310 -8.18 21.35 21.64
N ARG A 311 -7.00 21.57 21.05
CA ARG A 311 -5.79 22.10 21.71
C ARG A 311 -5.76 23.63 21.81
N SER A 312 -6.74 24.33 21.23
CA SER A 312 -6.74 25.80 21.26
C SER A 312 -6.85 26.34 22.70
N PRO A 313 -6.20 27.48 23.01
CA PRO A 313 -6.21 28.07 24.35
C PRO A 313 -7.59 28.63 24.75
N ILE A 314 -8.52 28.73 23.80
CA ILE A 314 -9.90 29.21 24.01
C ILE A 314 -10.75 27.99 24.33
N GLN A 315 -10.75 27.55 25.59
CA GLN A 315 -11.56 26.41 26.03
C GLN A 315 -12.92 26.87 26.58
N PRO A 316 -14.02 26.19 26.20
CA PRO A 316 -15.34 26.48 26.77
C PRO A 316 -15.41 26.08 28.24
N SER A 317 -16.27 26.77 28.99
CA SER A 317 -16.54 26.49 30.39
C SER A 317 -16.98 25.04 30.66
N THR A 318 -16.65 24.51 31.84
CA THR A 318 -16.86 23.09 32.23
C THR A 318 -18.32 22.65 32.11
N MET A 319 -19.26 23.55 32.42
CA MET A 319 -20.71 23.29 32.36
C MET A 319 -21.21 23.07 30.92
N MET A 320 -20.68 23.83 29.95
CA MET A 320 -21.08 23.72 28.55
C MET A 320 -20.43 22.52 27.86
N ARG A 321 -19.25 22.10 28.33
CA ARG A 321 -18.62 20.83 27.93
C ARG A 321 -19.42 19.63 28.40
N GLU A 322 -19.92 19.63 29.63
CA GLU A 322 -20.74 18.52 30.15
C GLU A 322 -22.05 18.35 29.37
N ALA A 323 -22.69 19.44 28.93
CA ALA A 323 -23.93 19.40 28.16
C ALA A 323 -23.77 18.76 26.76
N ILE A 324 -22.57 18.82 26.18
CA ILE A 324 -22.27 18.35 24.81
C ILE A 324 -21.46 17.04 24.83
N LYS A 325 -20.97 16.65 26.01
CA LYS A 325 -20.15 15.45 26.21
C LYS A 325 -20.84 14.18 25.70
N GLU A 326 -22.04 13.89 26.21
CA GLU A 326 -22.76 12.67 25.87
C GLU A 326 -23.09 12.59 24.36
N PRO A 327 -23.64 13.63 23.71
CA PRO A 327 -23.80 13.64 22.26
C PRO A 327 -22.50 13.39 21.48
N CYS A 328 -21.40 14.06 21.85
CA CYS A 328 -20.13 13.91 21.13
C CYS A 328 -19.47 12.54 21.34
N GLU A 329 -19.52 11.97 22.55
CA GLU A 329 -19.00 10.62 22.84
C GLU A 329 -19.79 9.55 22.08
N ASN A 330 -21.12 9.71 21.98
CA ASN A 330 -21.98 8.82 21.19
C ASN A 330 -21.65 8.92 19.68
N VAL A 331 -21.44 10.12 19.16
CA VAL A 331 -21.02 10.32 17.76
C VAL A 331 -19.65 9.68 17.50
N GLY A 332 -18.69 9.91 18.40
CA GLY A 332 -17.33 9.39 18.26
C GLY A 332 -17.27 7.87 18.23
N SER A 333 -17.97 7.23 19.17
CA SER A 333 -18.05 5.77 19.24
C SER A 333 -18.79 5.15 18.05
N LEU A 334 -19.90 5.75 17.60
CA LEU A 334 -20.58 5.26 16.39
C LEU A 334 -19.70 5.40 15.16
N LEU A 335 -19.03 6.55 15.00
CA LEU A 335 -18.15 6.81 13.88
C LEU A 335 -16.97 5.83 13.85
N GLY A 336 -16.38 5.55 15.02
CA GLY A 336 -15.36 4.52 15.17
C GLY A 336 -15.86 3.12 14.82
N LEU A 337 -17.07 2.76 15.24
CA LEU A 337 -17.71 1.49 14.89
C LEU A 337 -17.95 1.37 13.38
N VAL A 338 -18.54 2.38 12.74
CA VAL A 338 -18.80 2.41 11.29
C VAL A 338 -17.49 2.31 10.51
N MET A 339 -16.45 3.03 10.92
CA MET A 339 -15.14 2.96 10.28
C MET A 339 -14.52 1.56 10.38
N ARG A 340 -14.61 0.89 11.54
CA ARG A 340 -14.14 -0.49 11.68
C ARG A 340 -14.95 -1.45 10.83
N GLU A 341 -16.27 -1.33 10.79
CA GLU A 341 -17.14 -2.18 9.96
C GLU A 341 -16.84 -1.99 8.46
N LEU A 342 -16.63 -0.76 8.00
CA LEU A 342 -16.19 -0.49 6.62
C LEU A 342 -14.84 -1.16 6.32
N GLY A 343 -13.88 -1.05 7.25
CA GLY A 343 -12.58 -1.72 7.16
C GLY A 343 -12.70 -3.25 7.12
N GLU A 344 -13.58 -3.83 7.93
CA GLU A 344 -13.86 -5.27 7.94
C GLU A 344 -14.59 -5.75 6.67
N SER A 345 -15.54 -4.98 6.17
CA SER A 345 -16.28 -5.23 4.93
C SER A 345 -15.31 -5.33 3.75
N ILE A 346 -14.36 -4.41 3.64
CA ILE A 346 -13.30 -4.42 2.63
C ILE A 346 -12.37 -5.64 2.79
N MET A 347 -11.98 -5.94 4.03
CA MET A 347 -11.06 -7.03 4.33
C MET A 347 -11.66 -8.41 4.06
N LYS A 348 -12.90 -8.63 4.53
CA LYS A 348 -13.63 -9.91 4.42
C LYS A 348 -14.42 -10.01 3.11
N LYS A 349 -14.47 -8.95 2.31
CA LYS A 349 -15.25 -8.87 1.06
C LYS A 349 -16.71 -9.24 1.28
N LYS A 350 -17.32 -8.62 2.29
CA LYS A 350 -18.73 -8.83 2.62
C LYS A 350 -19.45 -7.53 2.41
N LYS A 351 -20.70 -7.59 1.93
CA LYS A 351 -21.57 -6.42 1.92
C LYS A 351 -21.66 -5.84 3.32
N CYS A 352 -21.34 -4.56 3.43
CA CYS A 352 -21.50 -3.80 4.67
C CYS A 352 -23.00 -3.78 5.00
N GLN A 353 -23.38 -4.20 6.20
CA GLN A 353 -24.73 -3.93 6.68
C GLN A 353 -24.77 -2.46 7.09
N VAL A 354 -25.35 -1.65 6.21
CA VAL A 354 -25.22 -0.19 6.23
C VAL A 354 -25.90 0.42 7.48
N MET A 355 -25.12 1.13 8.30
CA MET A 355 -25.55 1.97 9.43
C MET A 355 -25.83 3.44 9.03
N VAL A 356 -25.89 3.76 7.73
CA VAL A 356 -26.16 5.12 7.21
C VAL A 356 -27.42 5.78 7.82
N PRO A 357 -28.54 5.07 8.08
CA PRO A 357 -29.69 5.68 8.75
C PRO A 357 -29.37 6.18 10.16
N GLU A 358 -28.51 5.47 10.89
CA GLU A 358 -28.08 5.85 12.24
C GLU A 358 -27.16 7.06 12.20
N LEU A 359 -26.27 7.14 11.20
CA LEU A 359 -25.42 8.31 10.95
C LEU A 359 -26.25 9.58 10.68
N GLN A 360 -27.32 9.46 9.89
CA GLN A 360 -28.25 10.55 9.60
C GLN A 360 -29.06 10.97 10.84
N SER A 361 -29.44 10.01 11.69
CA SER A 361 -30.14 10.31 12.95
C SER A 361 -29.26 11.12 13.92
N LEU A 362 -27.95 10.86 13.94
CA LEU A 362 -26.98 11.57 14.77
C LEU A 362 -26.59 12.93 14.23
N LYS A 363 -26.53 13.09 12.91
CA LYS A 363 -26.45 14.41 12.26
C LYS A 363 -27.55 15.35 12.78
N LEU A 364 -28.75 14.79 13.00
CA LEU A 364 -29.89 15.52 13.57
C LEU A 364 -29.69 15.86 15.06
N GLN A 365 -29.04 14.99 15.84
CA GLN A 365 -28.74 15.22 17.26
C GLN A 365 -27.65 16.29 17.47
N LEU A 366 -26.71 16.40 16.53
CA LEU A 366 -25.64 17.41 16.53
C LEU A 366 -26.12 18.81 16.11
N MET A 367 -27.30 18.92 15.46
CA MET A 367 -27.95 20.20 15.17
C MET A 367 -28.56 20.79 16.46
N LEU A 368 -27.73 21.16 17.43
CA LEU A 368 -28.17 21.96 18.57
C LEU A 368 -28.39 23.41 18.10
N PRO A 369 -29.50 24.08 18.44
CA PRO A 369 -29.74 25.47 18.04
C PRO A 369 -28.88 26.41 18.89
N SER A 370 -27.66 26.71 18.45
CA SER A 370 -26.81 27.72 19.09
C SER A 370 -27.06 29.10 18.45
N THR A 371 -27.96 29.88 19.05
CA THR A 371 -27.98 31.34 18.85
C THR A 371 -26.70 31.93 19.44
N SER A 372 -25.69 32.18 18.61
CA SER A 372 -24.35 32.65 19.02
C SER A 372 -24.41 34.02 19.69
N LYS A 373 -23.93 34.13 20.93
CA LYS A 373 -23.71 35.44 21.59
C LYS A 373 -22.31 35.59 22.19
N THR A 374 -21.53 34.51 22.31
CA THR A 374 -20.25 34.47 23.06
C THR A 374 -19.11 33.78 22.31
N ILE A 375 -17.84 34.07 22.65
CA ILE A 375 -16.64 33.45 22.04
C ILE A 375 -16.59 31.93 22.33
N GLU A 376 -17.09 31.49 23.49
CA GLU A 376 -17.21 30.08 23.84
C GLU A 376 -18.23 29.34 22.94
N ASP A 377 -19.33 30.00 22.57
CA ASP A 377 -20.32 29.46 21.63
C ASP A 377 -19.70 29.22 20.25
N LEU A 378 -18.75 30.08 19.84
CA LEU A 378 -18.05 29.96 18.56
C LEU A 378 -17.08 28.78 18.56
N ALA A 379 -16.35 28.54 19.66
CA ALA A 379 -15.45 27.40 19.79
C ALA A 379 -16.22 26.07 19.73
N ILE A 380 -17.37 26.01 20.40
CA ILE A 380 -18.27 24.85 20.37
C ILE A 380 -18.92 24.68 18.99
N ALA A 381 -19.38 25.77 18.36
CA ALA A 381 -19.94 25.71 17.02
C ALA A 381 -18.91 25.19 15.99
N ASN A 382 -17.65 25.62 16.11
CA ASN A 382 -16.57 25.16 15.23
C ASN A 382 -16.26 23.66 15.46
N LEU A 383 -16.29 23.20 16.72
CA LEU A 383 -16.16 21.78 17.06
C LEU A 383 -17.27 20.93 16.44
N LEU A 384 -18.53 21.34 16.63
CA LEU A 384 -19.70 20.66 16.09
C LEU A 384 -19.69 20.67 14.56
N PHE A 385 -19.28 21.79 13.95
CA PHE A 385 -19.15 21.91 12.50
C PHE A 385 -18.14 20.91 11.92
N LEU A 386 -16.94 20.82 12.51
CA LEU A 386 -15.92 19.87 12.07
C LEU A 386 -16.37 18.41 12.27
N LEU A 387 -17.04 18.11 13.39
CA LEU A 387 -17.57 16.78 13.64
C LEU A 387 -18.67 16.39 12.63
N MET A 388 -19.51 17.34 12.23
CA MET A 388 -20.51 17.15 11.18
C MET A 388 -19.88 16.94 9.81
N GLU A 389 -18.81 17.67 9.49
CA GLU A 389 -18.07 17.49 8.24
C GLU A 389 -17.40 16.10 8.17
N ILE A 390 -16.85 15.63 9.29
CA ILE A 390 -16.31 14.27 9.42
C ILE A 390 -17.41 13.23 9.20
N VAL A 391 -18.60 13.41 9.79
CA VAL A 391 -19.76 12.52 9.59
C VAL A 391 -20.17 12.46 8.11
N ASP A 392 -20.29 13.62 7.45
CA ASP A 392 -20.65 13.69 6.03
C ASP A 392 -19.62 12.98 5.14
N LYS A 393 -18.34 13.08 5.50
CA LYS A 393 -17.25 12.42 4.78
C LYS A 393 -17.24 10.91 4.98
N VAL A 394 -17.57 10.42 6.18
CA VAL A 394 -17.76 8.98 6.40
C VAL A 394 -19.00 8.45 5.67
N GLU A 395 -20.07 9.24 5.52
CA GLU A 395 -21.22 8.86 4.68
C GLU A 395 -20.81 8.70 3.20
N VAL A 396 -20.05 9.65 2.65
CA VAL A 396 -19.50 9.55 1.29
C VAL A 396 -18.60 8.33 1.15
N LEU A 397 -17.73 8.09 2.14
CA LEU A 397 -16.85 6.94 2.18
C LEU A 397 -17.62 5.61 2.18
N SER A 398 -18.70 5.52 2.96
CA SER A 398 -19.58 4.36 2.99
C SER A 398 -20.20 4.07 1.62
N LYS A 399 -20.68 5.10 0.92
CA LYS A 399 -21.24 4.96 -0.44
C LYS A 399 -20.19 4.48 -1.45
N GLU A 400 -18.96 4.97 -1.37
CA GLU A 400 -17.89 4.52 -2.25
C GLU A 400 -17.49 3.07 -1.97
N VAL A 401 -17.45 2.65 -0.71
CA VAL A 401 -17.18 1.25 -0.33
C VAL A 401 -18.31 0.32 -0.79
N GLU A 402 -19.57 0.75 -0.70
CA GLU A 402 -20.71 0.00 -1.23
C GLU A 402 -20.63 -0.13 -2.76
N SER A 403 -20.33 0.97 -3.47
CA SER A 403 -20.14 0.95 -4.92
C SER A 403 -18.98 0.03 -5.33
N LEU A 404 -17.91 0.00 -4.53
CA LEU A 404 -16.80 -0.91 -4.73
C LEU A 404 -17.25 -2.36 -4.58
N GLY A 405 -18.09 -2.66 -3.58
CA GLY A 405 -18.68 -3.98 -3.38
C GLY A 405 -19.53 -4.44 -4.57
N GLU A 406 -20.34 -3.55 -5.15
CA GLU A 406 -21.15 -3.85 -6.34
C GLU A 406 -20.27 -4.16 -7.56
N VAL A 407 -19.25 -3.34 -7.82
CA VAL A 407 -18.38 -3.49 -8.99
C VAL A 407 -17.42 -4.68 -8.84
N ALA A 408 -16.94 -4.93 -7.62
CA ALA A 408 -16.04 -6.06 -7.33
C ALA A 408 -16.79 -7.39 -7.13
N GLY A 409 -18.13 -7.36 -7.05
CA GLY A 409 -18.98 -8.54 -6.89
C GLY A 409 -18.84 -9.21 -5.52
N PHE A 410 -18.75 -8.41 -4.45
CA PHE A 410 -18.73 -8.87 -3.06
C PHE A 410 -20.13 -9.17 -2.50
#